data_AF-A0A933MGV1-F1
#
_entry.id   AF-A0A933MGV1-F1
#
_cell.length_a   1.000
_cell.length_b   1.000
_cell.length_c   1.000
_cell.angle_alpha   90.00
_cell.angle_beta   90.00
_cell.angle_gamma   90.00
#
_symmetry.space_group_name_H-M   'P 1'
#
loop_
_entity.id
_entity.type
_entity.pdbx_description
1 polymer ?
#
loop_
_entity_poly.entity_id
_entity_poly.type
_entity_poly.pdbx_seq_one_letter_code
_entity_poly.pdbx_strand_id
1 'polypeptide(L)'
;LESYNRYPTDLALNHSGVVIEYKKINSTKYKVKFHGITKAFPLVFSETFYPFWRIYPKRYVETKSSAIETYKIFEHNEAYQAAKEELETYLEKGWVSELGDGSAKKTKGILWTSFNSSQSYEEKYRIDFVSKNIKGTIQNDNISDGHFYDTWSLDAIDDKYHQIANGYANYWQIDIEYLKKTFPGTLRENPDGSYDLEVIVEFWPQKVLNISRVITIAFTALICLLLIKTYVFKKGEAPPVS
;
A
#
# COMPACT_ATOMS: atom_id res chain seq x y z
N LEU A 1 13.85 -3.99 -12.29
CA LEU A 1 14.10 -2.68 -12.93
C LEU A 1 13.20 -1.66 -12.24
N GLU A 2 13.46 -1.36 -10.97
CA GLU A 2 12.77 -0.29 -10.22
C GLU A 2 13.76 0.24 -9.19
N SER A 3 14.66 1.11 -9.64
CA SER A 3 15.45 1.98 -8.77
C SER A 3 15.27 3.39 -9.31
N TYR A 4 14.06 3.92 -9.17
CA TYR A 4 13.80 5.33 -9.43
C TYR A 4 13.72 6.02 -8.07
N ASN A 5 14.44 7.13 -7.96
CA ASN A 5 14.46 8.00 -6.78
C ASN A 5 13.08 8.07 -6.11
N ARG A 6 13.03 7.73 -4.82
CA ARG A 6 11.81 7.66 -4.01
C ARG A 6 11.37 9.08 -3.65
N TYR A 7 10.78 9.77 -4.61
CA TYR A 7 10.22 11.10 -4.38
C TYR A 7 8.82 10.98 -3.76
N PRO A 8 8.55 11.62 -2.61
CA PRO A 8 7.20 11.74 -2.08
C PRO A 8 6.40 12.74 -2.93
N THR A 9 5.62 12.25 -3.90
CA THR A 9 4.81 13.09 -4.82
C THR A 9 3.34 12.71 -4.96
N ASP A 10 2.91 11.59 -4.40
CA ASP A 10 1.69 10.92 -4.88
C ASP A 10 0.41 11.32 -4.11
N LEU A 11 0.54 12.03 -2.98
CA LEU A 11 -0.57 12.56 -2.17
C LEU A 11 -0.27 14.01 -1.79
N ALA A 12 -1.18 14.96 -2.08
CA ALA A 12 -0.95 16.39 -1.85
C ALA A 12 -2.08 17.07 -1.06
N LEU A 13 -1.65 17.90 -0.10
CA LEU A 13 -2.35 18.91 0.72
C LEU A 13 -3.37 18.39 1.76
N ASN A 14 -2.92 18.35 3.02
CA ASN A 14 -3.78 18.24 4.19
C ASN A 14 -3.97 19.61 4.88
N HIS A 15 -5.22 20.10 4.92
CA HIS A 15 -5.59 21.33 5.64
C HIS A 15 -6.40 21.07 6.92
N SER A 16 -6.69 19.81 7.26
CA SER A 16 -7.60 19.45 8.35
C SER A 16 -6.89 19.10 9.67
N GLY A 17 -5.54 19.09 9.69
CA GLY A 17 -4.75 18.62 10.81
C GLY A 17 -4.57 17.09 10.84
N VAL A 18 -5.12 16.39 9.84
CA VAL A 18 -4.90 14.96 9.64
C VAL A 18 -3.46 14.74 9.13
N VAL A 19 -2.84 13.63 9.52
CA VAL A 19 -1.57 13.20 8.93
C VAL A 19 -1.81 11.94 8.10
N ILE A 20 -1.31 11.94 6.87
CA ILE A 20 -1.44 10.85 5.92
C ILE A 20 -0.13 10.08 5.90
N GLU A 21 -0.16 8.86 6.39
CA GLU A 21 0.93 7.90 6.24
C GLU A 21 0.57 6.94 5.10
N TYR A 22 1.46 6.72 4.14
CA TYR A 22 1.13 5.85 3.01
C TYR A 22 2.30 5.01 2.52
N LYS A 23 1.97 3.92 1.83
CA LYS A 23 2.89 3.14 1.03
C LYS A 23 2.29 2.86 -0.34
N LYS A 24 3.08 3.13 -1.38
CA LYS A 24 2.81 2.66 -2.74
C LYS A 24 3.23 1.21 -2.84
N ILE A 25 2.26 0.30 -2.93
CA ILE A 25 2.53 -1.13 -3.12
C ILE A 25 2.93 -1.38 -4.57
N ASN A 26 2.22 -0.73 -5.50
CA ASN A 26 2.54 -0.65 -6.92
C ASN A 26 1.73 0.50 -7.56
N SER A 27 1.83 0.69 -8.88
CA SER A 27 1.10 1.74 -9.61
C SER A 27 -0.44 1.67 -9.52
N THR A 28 -1.00 0.54 -9.07
CA THR A 28 -2.44 0.30 -9.00
C THR A 28 -2.95 0.05 -7.59
N LYS A 29 -2.07 0.12 -6.57
CA LYS A 29 -2.43 -0.22 -5.19
C LYS A 29 -1.57 0.54 -4.18
N TYR A 30 -2.25 1.15 -3.23
CA TYR A 30 -1.68 1.89 -2.13
C TYR A 30 -2.32 1.44 -0.82
N LYS A 31 -1.53 1.46 0.26
CA LYS A 31 -2.04 1.39 1.62
C LYS A 31 -1.87 2.75 2.26
N VAL A 32 -2.93 3.27 2.87
CA VAL A 32 -2.96 4.62 3.42
C VAL A 32 -3.55 4.55 4.81
N LYS A 33 -2.89 5.20 5.77
CA LYS A 33 -3.34 5.40 7.13
C LYS A 33 -3.51 6.90 7.38
N PHE A 34 -4.65 7.26 7.94
CA PHE A 34 -4.97 8.63 8.34
C PHE A 34 -4.92 8.70 9.85
N HIS A 35 -4.20 9.69 10.36
CA HIS A 35 -3.96 9.88 11.79
C HIS A 35 -4.59 11.18 12.28
N GLY A 36 -5.23 11.14 13.45
CA GLY A 36 -5.74 12.35 14.12
C GLY A 36 -6.98 12.97 13.46
N ILE A 37 -7.87 12.16 12.90
CA ILE A 37 -9.09 12.63 12.25
C ILE A 37 -10.09 13.12 13.30
N THR A 38 -10.41 14.41 13.26
CA THR A 38 -11.42 15.03 14.15
C THR A 38 -12.70 15.44 13.42
N LYS A 39 -12.63 15.63 12.11
CA LYS A 39 -13.75 16.03 11.25
C LYS A 39 -13.57 15.49 9.84
N ALA A 40 -14.62 15.59 9.02
CA ALA A 40 -14.55 15.24 7.61
C ALA A 40 -13.46 16.04 6.89
N PHE A 41 -12.76 15.40 5.95
CA PHE A 41 -11.63 16.01 5.25
C PHE A 41 -11.56 15.60 3.77
N PRO A 42 -11.01 16.46 2.91
CA PRO A 42 -10.76 16.11 1.51
C PRO A 42 -9.51 15.23 1.40
N LEU A 43 -9.60 14.17 0.62
CA LEU A 43 -8.47 13.37 0.17
C LEU A 43 -8.25 13.64 -1.32
N VAL A 44 -7.11 14.24 -1.66
CA VAL A 44 -6.64 14.38 -3.05
C VAL A 44 -5.57 13.34 -3.33
N PHE A 45 -5.79 12.53 -4.34
CA PHE A 45 -4.89 11.47 -4.77
C PHE A 45 -4.36 11.76 -6.16
N SER A 46 -3.05 12.01 -6.25
CA SER A 46 -2.37 12.59 -7.42
C SER A 46 -2.15 11.62 -8.58
N GLU A 47 -2.74 10.42 -8.54
CA GLU A 47 -2.87 9.59 -9.73
C GLU A 47 -3.88 10.18 -10.71
N THR A 48 -3.71 9.83 -12.00
CA THR A 48 -4.67 10.24 -13.03
C THR A 48 -6.07 9.72 -12.67
N PHE A 49 -7.05 10.61 -12.81
CA PHE A 49 -8.43 10.32 -12.52
C PHE A 49 -8.94 9.25 -13.47
N TYR A 50 -9.45 8.18 -12.88
CA TYR A 50 -10.23 7.17 -13.56
C TYR A 50 -11.35 6.73 -12.61
N PRO A 51 -12.60 6.57 -13.10
CA PRO A 51 -13.76 6.24 -12.28
C PRO A 51 -13.71 4.84 -11.65
N PHE A 52 -12.60 4.09 -11.83
CA PHE A 52 -12.41 2.76 -11.29
C PHE A 52 -11.41 2.69 -10.13
N TRP A 53 -10.86 3.81 -9.68
CA TRP A 53 -10.18 3.86 -8.39
C TRP A 53 -11.19 3.70 -7.25
N ARG A 54 -10.85 2.87 -6.26
CA ARG A 54 -11.72 2.59 -5.10
C ARG A 54 -10.92 2.71 -3.81
N ILE A 55 -11.60 3.16 -2.75
CA ILE A 55 -11.06 3.17 -1.38
C ILE A 55 -11.80 2.09 -0.59
N TYR A 56 -11.04 1.18 0.00
CA TYR A 56 -11.55 0.08 0.83
C TYR A 56 -11.13 0.31 2.29
N PRO A 57 -12.04 0.78 3.16
CA PRO A 57 -11.79 0.85 4.60
C PRO A 57 -11.47 -0.53 5.16
N LYS A 58 -10.43 -0.60 5.99
CA LYS A 58 -10.01 -1.83 6.67
C LYS A 58 -9.98 -1.60 8.17
N ARG A 59 -10.15 -2.66 8.95
CA ARG A 59 -9.92 -2.62 10.40
C ARG A 59 -8.51 -2.09 10.66
N TYR A 60 -8.41 -1.02 11.43
CA TYR A 60 -7.14 -0.45 11.83
C TYR A 60 -6.37 -1.45 12.70
N VAL A 61 -5.12 -1.76 12.31
CA VAL A 61 -4.22 -2.62 13.09
C VAL A 61 -3.00 -1.81 13.49
N GLU A 62 -2.76 -1.77 14.80
CA GLU A 62 -1.55 -1.18 15.35
C GLU A 62 -0.44 -2.22 15.35
N THR A 63 0.71 -1.85 14.77
CA THR A 63 1.91 -2.67 14.80
C THR A 63 2.90 -2.00 15.75
N LYS A 64 3.34 -2.71 16.78
CA LYS A 64 4.37 -2.16 17.67
C LYS A 64 5.71 -2.11 16.94
N SER A 65 6.31 -0.93 16.91
CA SER A 65 7.65 -0.72 16.38
C SER A 65 8.72 -0.98 17.44
N SER A 66 9.76 -1.74 17.11
CA SER A 66 10.86 -2.05 18.03
C SER A 66 12.21 -2.09 17.31
N ALA A 67 12.70 -0.97 16.74
CA ALA A 67 14.02 -0.98 16.08
C ALA A 67 14.67 0.39 15.77
N ILE A 68 14.16 1.52 16.29
CA ILE A 68 14.59 2.85 15.79
C ILE A 68 16.09 3.11 15.86
N GLU A 69 16.81 2.48 16.79
CA GLU A 69 18.28 2.55 16.90
C GLU A 69 19.02 2.13 15.63
N THR A 70 18.40 1.28 14.80
CA THR A 70 19.00 0.79 13.55
C THR A 70 18.64 1.65 12.34
N TYR A 71 17.87 2.71 12.55
CA TYR A 71 17.46 3.64 11.49
C TYR A 71 18.66 4.45 11.01
N LYS A 72 18.75 4.61 9.69
CA LYS A 72 19.71 5.49 9.03
C LYS A 72 19.10 6.04 7.76
N ILE A 73 19.56 7.22 7.36
CA ILE A 73 19.27 7.77 6.04
C ILE A 73 20.02 6.95 5.00
N PHE A 74 19.32 6.54 3.95
CA PHE A 74 19.96 5.88 2.80
C PHE A 74 20.86 6.86 2.06
N GLU A 75 21.92 6.33 1.47
CA GLU A 75 22.86 7.15 0.70
C GLU A 75 22.12 7.96 -0.37
N HIS A 76 22.31 9.29 -0.36
CA HIS A 76 21.69 10.28 -1.26
C HIS A 76 20.20 10.57 -1.07
N ASN A 77 19.60 10.17 0.06
CA ASN A 77 18.20 10.45 0.39
C ASN A 77 18.01 11.53 1.46
N GLU A 78 19.04 12.27 1.85
CA GLU A 78 19.02 13.27 2.95
C GLU A 78 18.00 14.40 2.72
N ALA A 79 17.70 14.71 1.45
CA ALA A 79 16.71 15.72 1.11
C ALA A 79 15.27 15.26 1.41
N TYR A 80 14.98 13.96 1.28
CA TYR A 80 13.61 13.41 1.24
C TYR A 80 13.28 12.47 2.39
N GLN A 81 14.26 11.73 2.90
CA GLN A 81 14.11 10.81 4.02
C GLN A 81 14.17 11.58 5.35
N ALA A 82 13.32 11.21 6.30
CA ALA A 82 13.33 11.79 7.63
C ALA A 82 14.65 11.48 8.34
N ALA A 83 15.15 12.42 9.14
CA ALA A 83 16.22 12.13 10.09
C ALA A 83 15.70 11.25 11.24
N LYS A 84 16.61 10.66 12.04
CA LYS A 84 16.22 9.80 13.17
C LYS A 84 15.36 10.58 14.18
N GLU A 85 15.73 11.81 14.48
CA GLU A 85 15.06 12.68 15.42
C GLU A 85 13.65 13.09 14.92
N GLU A 86 13.51 13.29 13.60
CA GLU A 86 12.21 13.51 12.98
C GLU A 86 11.33 12.26 13.09
N LEU A 87 11.89 11.08 12.83
CA LEU A 87 11.18 9.81 12.94
C LEU A 87 10.75 9.50 14.38
N GLU A 88 11.60 9.77 15.37
CA GLU A 88 11.26 9.69 16.80
C GLU A 88 10.05 10.58 17.11
N THR A 89 10.07 11.83 16.64
CA THR A 89 8.94 12.74 16.77
C THR A 89 7.67 12.20 16.10
N TYR A 90 7.78 11.54 14.94
CA TYR A 90 6.62 10.96 14.24
C TYR A 90 6.02 9.80 15.02
N LEU A 91 6.85 8.95 15.63
CA LEU A 91 6.40 7.82 16.46
C LEU A 91 5.73 8.30 17.74
N GLU A 92 6.31 9.30 18.42
CA GLU A 92 5.72 9.91 19.62
C GLU A 92 4.34 10.51 19.36
N LYS A 93 4.16 11.13 18.18
CA LYS A 93 2.89 11.70 17.74
C LYS A 93 1.92 10.67 17.14
N GLY A 94 2.35 9.42 16.96
CA GLY A 94 1.55 8.38 16.29
C GLY A 94 1.35 8.59 14.78
N TRP A 95 2.15 9.43 14.13
CA TRP A 95 2.06 9.71 12.69
C TRP A 95 2.69 8.63 11.82
N VAL A 96 3.59 7.85 12.39
CA VAL A 96 4.16 6.64 11.78
C VAL A 96 3.70 5.46 12.60
N SER A 97 3.01 4.52 11.95
CA SER A 97 2.35 3.41 12.64
C SER A 97 3.21 2.16 12.74
N GLU A 98 4.24 2.00 11.89
CA GLU A 98 5.11 0.82 11.91
C GLU A 98 6.50 1.06 11.30
N LEU A 99 7.53 0.39 11.82
CA LEU A 99 8.90 0.40 11.25
C LEU A 99 9.32 -0.99 10.71
N GLY A 100 8.32 -1.82 10.40
CA GLY A 100 8.53 -3.15 9.86
C GLY A 100 8.92 -4.18 10.91
N ASP A 101 9.40 -5.33 10.46
CA ASP A 101 9.75 -6.50 11.28
C ASP A 101 11.19 -6.48 11.81
N GLY A 102 11.96 -5.42 11.51
CA GLY A 102 13.37 -5.30 11.85
C GLY A 102 14.29 -6.33 11.16
N SER A 103 13.77 -7.10 10.20
CA SER A 103 14.57 -8.06 9.44
C SER A 103 15.66 -7.36 8.62
N ALA A 104 16.81 -8.00 8.45
CA ALA A 104 17.88 -7.44 7.65
C ALA A 104 17.51 -7.51 6.16
N LYS A 105 17.45 -6.35 5.50
CA LYS A 105 17.10 -6.17 4.09
C LYS A 105 18.26 -5.52 3.33
N LYS A 106 18.14 -5.53 2.01
CA LYS A 106 19.11 -4.96 1.07
C LYS A 106 18.37 -4.17 0.00
N THR A 107 18.89 -3.00 -0.35
CA THR A 107 18.43 -2.20 -1.49
C THR A 107 19.58 -1.99 -2.45
N LYS A 108 19.26 -1.84 -3.73
CA LYS A 108 20.24 -1.54 -4.78
C LYS A 108 19.95 -0.15 -5.33
N GLY A 109 20.96 0.71 -5.32
CA GLY A 109 20.90 2.03 -5.94
C GLY A 109 21.77 2.07 -7.19
N ILE A 110 21.51 3.07 -8.03
CA ILE A 110 22.34 3.39 -9.20
C ILE A 110 22.75 4.84 -9.05
N LEU A 111 24.06 5.08 -8.91
CA LEU A 111 24.63 6.41 -8.92
C LEU A 111 25.07 6.75 -10.34
N TRP A 112 24.47 7.77 -10.94
CA TRP A 112 24.93 8.30 -12.23
C TRP A 112 26.11 9.23 -12.00
N THR A 113 27.29 8.85 -12.47
CA THR A 113 28.50 9.67 -12.39
C THR A 113 28.69 10.53 -13.65
N SER A 114 28.08 10.14 -14.76
CA SER A 114 27.99 10.92 -16.01
C SER A 114 26.85 10.41 -16.90
N PHE A 115 26.55 11.10 -18.00
CA PHE A 115 25.45 10.76 -18.93
C PHE A 115 25.45 9.30 -19.41
N ASN A 116 26.62 8.65 -19.51
CA ASN A 116 26.77 7.25 -19.94
C ASN A 116 27.45 6.36 -18.90
N SER A 117 27.61 6.81 -17.65
CA SER A 117 28.28 6.02 -16.61
C SER A 117 27.47 6.01 -15.33
N SER A 118 27.26 4.81 -14.82
CA SER A 118 26.58 4.58 -13.56
C SER A 118 27.28 3.52 -12.74
N GLN A 119 27.29 3.69 -11.42
CA GLN A 119 27.78 2.69 -10.48
C GLN A 119 26.62 2.17 -9.65
N SER A 120 26.44 0.85 -9.61
CA SER A 120 25.47 0.24 -8.69
C SER A 120 26.09 0.10 -7.30
N TYR A 121 25.31 0.40 -6.26
CA TYR A 121 25.67 0.10 -4.88
C TYR A 121 24.59 -0.74 -4.21
N GLU A 122 24.98 -1.47 -3.17
CA GLU A 122 24.05 -2.23 -2.32
C GLU A 122 24.15 -1.69 -0.90
N GLU A 123 23.00 -1.34 -0.33
CA GLU A 123 22.91 -0.85 1.03
C GLU A 123 22.06 -1.81 1.88
N LYS A 124 22.59 -2.17 3.06
CA LYS A 124 21.86 -2.97 4.05
C LYS A 124 21.10 -2.06 5.00
N TYR A 125 19.89 -2.46 5.37
CA TYR A 125 19.02 -1.74 6.29
C TYR A 125 18.09 -2.70 7.05
N ARG A 126 17.45 -2.21 8.11
CA ARG A 126 16.41 -2.93 8.87
C ARG A 126 15.07 -2.19 8.85
N ILE A 127 15.15 -0.87 8.91
CA ILE A 127 14.03 0.04 8.73
C ILE A 127 14.18 0.65 7.34
N ASP A 128 13.15 0.50 6.53
CA ASP A 128 13.04 1.03 5.18
C ASP A 128 12.75 2.53 5.20
N PHE A 129 12.71 3.13 4.02
CA PHE A 129 12.48 4.55 3.80
C PHE A 129 11.22 5.07 4.52
N VAL A 130 11.41 6.17 5.25
CA VAL A 130 10.33 7.02 5.77
C VAL A 130 10.61 8.43 5.30
N SER A 131 9.70 9.05 4.56
CA SER A 131 9.92 10.40 4.08
C SER A 131 9.82 11.42 5.20
N LYS A 132 10.39 12.60 4.99
CA LYS A 132 10.02 13.80 5.74
C LYS A 132 8.51 14.03 5.62
N ASN A 133 7.93 14.69 6.62
CA ASN A 133 6.56 15.15 6.59
C ASN A 133 6.43 16.35 5.62
N ILE A 134 5.83 16.11 4.46
CA ILE A 134 5.58 17.15 3.46
C ILE A 134 4.08 17.47 3.49
N LYS A 135 3.73 18.63 4.08
CA LYS A 135 2.35 19.13 4.14
C LYS A 135 1.34 18.13 4.74
N GLY A 136 1.75 17.42 5.79
CA GLY A 136 0.92 16.43 6.49
C GLY A 136 0.90 15.07 5.80
N THR A 137 1.88 14.76 4.95
CA THR A 137 1.98 13.48 4.24
C THR A 137 3.37 12.87 4.44
N ILE A 138 3.40 11.60 4.81
CA ILE A 138 4.58 10.79 5.11
C ILE A 138 4.49 9.50 4.30
N GLN A 139 5.46 9.24 3.44
CA GLN A 139 5.62 7.91 2.84
C GLN A 139 6.36 7.02 3.85
N ASN A 140 5.83 5.82 4.08
CA ASN A 140 6.44 4.81 4.94
C ASN A 140 6.50 3.45 4.24
N ASP A 141 7.67 3.10 3.71
CA ASP A 141 7.88 1.86 2.97
C ASP A 141 7.96 0.62 3.90
N ASN A 142 7.98 0.84 5.21
CA ASN A 142 7.90 -0.22 6.21
C ASN A 142 6.50 -0.81 6.36
N ILE A 143 5.49 -0.14 5.81
CA ILE A 143 4.12 -0.64 5.87
C ILE A 143 4.04 -2.00 5.17
N SER A 144 3.41 -3.00 5.78
CA SER A 144 3.29 -4.32 5.15
C SER A 144 2.55 -4.23 3.81
N ASP A 145 3.02 -4.94 2.78
CA ASP A 145 2.35 -4.99 1.47
C ASP A 145 0.95 -5.61 1.57
N GLY A 146 0.71 -6.42 2.61
CA GLY A 146 -0.46 -7.26 2.73
C GLY A 146 -0.50 -8.33 1.63
N HIS A 147 -1.69 -8.85 1.34
CA HIS A 147 -1.88 -9.80 0.25
C HIS A 147 -2.58 -9.14 -0.95
N PHE A 148 -2.36 -9.70 -2.13
CA PHE A 148 -3.01 -9.21 -3.34
C PHE A 148 -4.55 -9.30 -3.28
N TYR A 149 -5.09 -10.18 -2.43
CA TYR A 149 -6.51 -10.41 -2.21
C TYR A 149 -7.10 -9.65 -1.02
N ASP A 150 -6.35 -8.75 -0.38
CA ASP A 150 -6.79 -7.99 0.82
C ASP A 150 -8.13 -7.25 0.64
N THR A 151 -8.50 -6.89 -0.59
CA THR A 151 -9.71 -6.13 -0.91
C THR A 151 -10.86 -6.99 -1.42
N TRP A 152 -10.71 -8.31 -1.56
CA TRP A 152 -11.70 -9.16 -2.22
C TRP A 152 -13.02 -9.27 -1.45
N SER A 153 -12.95 -9.19 -0.12
CA SER A 153 -14.09 -9.22 0.78
C SER A 153 -14.39 -7.86 1.43
N LEU A 154 -13.80 -6.78 0.92
CA LEU A 154 -14.03 -5.43 1.44
C LEU A 154 -14.96 -4.67 0.50
N ASP A 155 -15.92 -3.97 1.10
CA ASP A 155 -16.74 -3.00 0.41
C ASP A 155 -15.97 -1.69 0.23
N ALA A 156 -16.18 -1.03 -0.92
CA ALA A 156 -15.58 0.26 -1.20
C ALA A 156 -16.47 1.40 -0.69
N ILE A 157 -15.85 2.55 -0.39
CA ILE A 157 -16.58 3.82 -0.24
C ILE A 157 -17.39 4.08 -1.52
N ASP A 158 -18.65 4.51 -1.34
CA ASP A 158 -19.60 4.79 -2.42
C ASP A 158 -19.03 5.79 -3.44
N ASP A 159 -19.15 5.46 -4.73
CA ASP A 159 -18.62 6.23 -5.85
C ASP A 159 -19.17 7.66 -5.91
N LYS A 160 -20.32 7.96 -5.28
CA LYS A 160 -20.83 9.33 -5.19
C LYS A 160 -19.89 10.30 -4.46
N TYR A 161 -18.98 9.77 -3.63
CA TYR A 161 -17.95 10.55 -2.95
C TYR A 161 -16.67 10.70 -3.79
N HIS A 162 -16.56 10.03 -4.94
CA HIS A 162 -15.41 10.09 -5.84
C HIS A 162 -15.60 11.16 -6.91
N GLN A 163 -14.70 12.15 -6.95
CA GLN A 163 -14.77 13.26 -7.90
C GLN A 163 -13.39 13.55 -8.52
N ILE A 164 -13.36 14.47 -9.47
CA ILE A 164 -12.13 14.99 -10.08
C ILE A 164 -11.67 16.20 -9.28
N ALA A 165 -10.41 16.22 -8.84
CA ALA A 165 -9.74 17.41 -8.33
C ALA A 165 -8.72 17.94 -9.34
N ASN A 166 -8.56 19.26 -9.40
CA ASN A 166 -7.54 19.95 -10.24
C ASN A 166 -7.54 19.54 -11.72
N GLY A 167 -8.68 19.05 -12.24
CA GLY A 167 -8.84 18.62 -13.63
C GLY A 167 -8.19 17.28 -14.00
N TYR A 168 -7.44 16.64 -13.10
CA TYR A 168 -6.75 15.38 -13.38
C TYR A 168 -6.68 14.40 -12.21
N ALA A 169 -6.76 14.85 -10.97
CA ALA A 169 -6.52 14.03 -9.78
C ALA A 169 -7.81 13.39 -9.26
N ASN A 170 -7.68 12.33 -8.48
CA ASN A 170 -8.82 11.73 -7.79
C ASN A 170 -9.11 12.49 -6.48
N TYR A 171 -10.39 12.62 -6.15
CA TYR A 171 -10.87 13.29 -4.95
C TYR A 171 -11.87 12.42 -4.20
N TRP A 172 -11.73 12.33 -2.88
CA TRP A 172 -12.78 11.82 -2.00
C TRP A 172 -13.03 12.75 -0.82
N GLN A 173 -14.31 12.96 -0.49
CA GLN A 173 -14.68 13.53 0.80
C GLN A 173 -14.76 12.40 1.83
N ILE A 174 -13.83 12.33 2.77
CA ILE A 174 -13.84 11.33 3.83
C ILE A 174 -14.69 11.88 4.99
N ASP A 175 -15.81 11.22 5.26
CA ASP A 175 -16.76 11.58 6.31
C ASP A 175 -16.79 10.50 7.40
N ILE A 176 -16.45 10.88 8.63
CA ILE A 176 -16.37 9.98 9.79
C ILE A 176 -17.73 9.38 10.12
N GLU A 177 -18.81 10.15 10.05
CA GLU A 177 -20.15 9.67 10.43
C GLU A 177 -20.67 8.68 9.40
N TYR A 178 -20.37 8.90 8.12
CA TYR A 178 -20.60 7.91 7.06
C TYR A 178 -19.80 6.63 7.31
N LEU A 179 -18.50 6.74 7.66
CA LEU A 179 -17.65 5.58 7.94
C LEU A 179 -18.13 4.78 9.16
N LYS A 180 -18.47 5.45 10.27
CA LYS A 180 -19.02 4.80 11.47
C LYS A 180 -20.29 3.99 11.17
N LYS A 181 -21.17 4.56 10.33
CA LYS A 181 -22.44 3.93 9.96
C LYS A 181 -22.28 2.77 8.98
N THR A 182 -21.40 2.92 7.99
CA THR A 182 -21.33 2.02 6.81
C THR A 182 -20.24 0.96 6.97
N PHE A 183 -19.16 1.29 7.68
CA PHE A 183 -17.98 0.44 7.88
C PHE A 183 -17.67 0.32 9.39
N PRO A 184 -18.56 -0.27 10.19
CA PRO A 184 -18.35 -0.36 11.63
C PRO A 184 -17.06 -1.12 11.95
N GLY A 185 -16.24 -0.56 12.85
CA GLY A 185 -14.98 -1.17 13.31
C GLY A 185 -13.76 -0.87 12.44
N THR A 186 -13.86 -0.02 11.40
CA THR A 186 -12.68 0.40 10.62
C THR A 186 -11.94 1.59 11.23
N LEU A 187 -12.62 2.39 12.04
CA LEU A 187 -12.05 3.52 12.76
C LEU A 187 -11.51 3.07 14.13
N ARG A 188 -10.30 3.53 14.48
CA ARG A 188 -9.76 3.47 15.84
C ARG A 188 -10.00 4.82 16.50
N GLU A 189 -10.61 4.83 17.68
CA GLU A 189 -10.73 6.03 18.51
C GLU A 189 -9.50 6.18 19.39
N ASN A 190 -8.91 7.37 19.39
CA ASN A 190 -7.74 7.73 20.19
C ASN A 190 -8.17 8.32 21.54
N PRO A 191 -7.31 8.33 22.57
CA PRO A 191 -7.63 8.88 23.90
C PRO A 191 -8.04 10.36 23.90
N ASP A 192 -7.61 11.12 22.89
CA ASP A 192 -7.93 12.54 22.71
C ASP A 192 -9.25 12.78 21.94
N GLY A 193 -9.96 11.70 21.56
CA GLY A 193 -11.21 11.75 20.80
C GLY A 193 -11.02 11.91 19.28
N SER A 194 -9.78 11.93 18.79
CA SER A 194 -9.51 11.82 17.35
C SER A 194 -9.65 10.36 16.88
N TYR A 195 -9.71 10.16 15.57
CA TYR A 195 -9.81 8.83 14.96
C TYR A 195 -8.65 8.55 14.01
N ASP A 196 -8.24 7.29 13.96
CA ASP A 196 -7.36 6.79 12.90
C ASP A 196 -8.10 5.82 11.99
N LEU A 197 -7.70 5.81 10.72
CA LEU A 197 -8.33 5.04 9.66
C LEU A 197 -7.27 4.41 8.77
N GLU A 198 -7.38 3.10 8.51
CA GLU A 198 -6.60 2.41 7.48
C GLU A 198 -7.49 2.14 6.28
N VAL A 199 -6.99 2.46 5.08
CA VAL A 199 -7.64 2.14 3.82
C VAL A 199 -6.65 1.54 2.82
N ILE A 200 -7.21 0.79 1.87
CA ILE A 200 -6.51 0.39 0.66
C ILE A 200 -7.10 1.18 -0.50
N VAL A 201 -6.27 1.90 -1.25
CA VAL A 201 -6.66 2.54 -2.50
C VAL A 201 -6.22 1.63 -3.64
N GLU A 202 -7.16 1.11 -4.42
CA GLU A 202 -6.86 0.11 -5.46
C GLU A 202 -7.64 0.39 -6.75
N PHE A 203 -6.97 0.20 -7.88
CA PHE A 203 -7.57 0.29 -9.20
C PHE A 203 -8.35 -0.99 -9.50
N TRP A 204 -9.68 -0.90 -9.46
CA TRP A 204 -10.59 -2.05 -9.56
C TRP A 204 -10.36 -2.96 -10.79
N PRO A 205 -10.02 -2.47 -12.00
CA PRO A 205 -9.75 -3.34 -13.14
C PRO A 205 -8.58 -4.28 -12.89
N GLN A 206 -7.55 -3.83 -12.15
CA GLN A 206 -6.42 -4.69 -11.78
C GLN A 206 -6.84 -5.80 -10.81
N LYS A 207 -7.76 -5.51 -9.88
CA LYS A 207 -8.38 -6.51 -8.99
C LYS A 207 -9.10 -7.58 -9.80
N VAL A 208 -9.94 -7.18 -10.76
CA VAL A 208 -10.68 -8.10 -11.64
C VAL A 208 -9.71 -8.99 -12.44
N LEU A 209 -8.68 -8.40 -13.05
CA LEU A 209 -7.67 -9.15 -13.79
C LEU A 209 -6.96 -10.20 -12.93
N ASN A 210 -6.65 -9.86 -11.67
CA ASN A 210 -6.03 -10.80 -10.73
C ASN A 210 -6.98 -11.97 -10.39
N ILE A 211 -8.27 -11.69 -10.16
CA ILE A 211 -9.29 -12.73 -9.94
C ILE A 211 -9.41 -13.65 -11.16
N SER A 212 -9.50 -13.07 -12.37
CA SER A 212 -9.61 -13.84 -13.61
C SER A 212 -8.41 -14.76 -13.82
N ARG A 213 -7.18 -14.28 -13.53
CA ARG A 213 -5.97 -15.11 -13.62
C ARG A 213 -6.03 -16.32 -12.69
N VAL A 214 -6.47 -16.13 -11.44
CA VAL A 214 -6.60 -17.24 -10.48
C VAL A 214 -7.62 -18.26 -10.97
N ILE A 215 -8.78 -17.82 -11.45
CA ILE A 215 -9.82 -18.72 -11.98
C ILE A 215 -9.29 -19.49 -13.20
N THR A 216 -8.64 -18.82 -14.13
CA THR A 216 -8.08 -19.45 -15.34
C THR A 216 -7.03 -20.51 -15.00
N ILE A 217 -6.11 -20.20 -14.07
CA ILE A 217 -5.08 -21.15 -13.63
C ILE A 217 -5.73 -22.37 -12.97
N ALA A 218 -6.68 -22.15 -12.04
CA ALA A 218 -7.37 -23.23 -11.34
C ALA A 218 -8.16 -24.14 -12.30
N PHE A 219 -8.89 -23.54 -13.24
CA PHE A 219 -9.67 -24.27 -14.24
C PHE A 219 -8.77 -25.08 -15.19
N THR A 220 -7.66 -24.48 -15.64
CA THR A 220 -6.68 -25.17 -16.49
C THR A 220 -6.05 -26.35 -15.76
N ALA A 221 -5.66 -26.16 -14.49
CA ALA A 221 -5.11 -27.23 -13.66
C ALA A 221 -6.12 -28.38 -13.48
N LEU A 222 -7.40 -28.07 -13.24
CA LEU A 222 -8.46 -29.06 -13.14
C LEU A 222 -8.61 -29.86 -14.44
N ILE A 223 -8.63 -29.19 -15.60
CA ILE A 223 -8.67 -29.87 -16.91
C ILE A 223 -7.47 -30.80 -17.07
N CYS A 224 -6.26 -30.33 -16.77
CA CYS A 224 -5.05 -31.15 -16.86
C CYS A 224 -5.13 -32.39 -15.97
N LEU A 225 -5.61 -32.25 -14.73
CA LEU A 225 -5.81 -33.38 -13.81
C LEU A 225 -6.85 -34.39 -14.34
N LEU A 226 -7.95 -33.91 -14.92
CA LEU A 226 -8.95 -34.77 -15.54
C LEU A 226 -8.39 -35.50 -16.75
N LEU A 227 -7.64 -34.82 -17.62
CA LEU A 227 -6.97 -35.43 -18.77
C LEU A 227 -5.96 -36.50 -18.35
N ILE A 228 -5.10 -36.20 -17.36
CA ILE A 228 -4.14 -37.17 -16.81
C ILE A 228 -4.87 -38.40 -16.25
N LYS A 229 -5.94 -38.19 -15.47
CA LYS A 229 -6.75 -39.30 -14.92
C LYS A 229 -7.32 -40.18 -16.04
N THR A 230 -7.89 -39.58 -17.09
CA THR A 230 -8.45 -40.34 -18.22
C THR A 230 -7.37 -41.09 -19.02
N TYR A 231 -6.19 -40.49 -19.18
CA TYR A 231 -5.06 -41.12 -19.87
C TYR A 231 -4.50 -42.30 -19.08
N VAL A 232 -4.31 -42.15 -17.77
CA VAL A 232 -3.84 -43.24 -16.89
C VAL A 232 -4.86 -44.38 -16.85
N PHE A 233 -6.16 -44.08 -16.76
CA PHE A 233 -7.22 -45.09 -16.78
C PHE A 233 -7.20 -45.91 -18.08
N LYS A 234 -7.14 -45.24 -19.24
CA LYS A 234 -7.03 -45.93 -20.55
C LYS A 234 -5.79 -46.80 -20.70
N LYS A 235 -4.66 -46.39 -20.11
CA LYS A 235 -3.41 -47.19 -20.14
C LYS A 235 -3.45 -48.41 -19.22
N GLY A 236 -4.32 -48.41 -18.20
CA GLY A 236 -4.50 -49.51 -17.26
C GLY A 236 -5.37 -50.67 -17.77
N GLU A 237 -6.13 -50.46 -18.86
CA GLU A 237 -6.85 -51.53 -19.55
C GLU A 237 -5.84 -52.31 -20.42
N ALA A 238 -5.36 -53.47 -19.93
CA ALA A 238 -4.58 -54.39 -20.75
C ALA A 238 -5.45 -54.90 -21.92
N PRO A 239 -4.90 -55.04 -23.14
CA PRO A 239 -5.67 -55.59 -24.26
C PRO A 239 -6.17 -57.00 -23.90
N PRO A 240 -7.38 -57.39 -24.33
CA PRO A 240 -7.90 -58.72 -24.07
C PRO A 240 -6.92 -59.77 -24.61
N VAL A 241 -6.51 -60.70 -23.75
CA VAL A 241 -5.66 -61.84 -24.12
C VAL A 241 -6.49 -62.74 -25.02
N SER A 242 -6.13 -62.80 -26.31
CA SER A 242 -6.72 -63.69 -27.32
C SER A 242 -6.13 -65.10 -27.24
#